data_AF-A0A1C0V8C4-F1
#
_entry.id   AF-A0A1C0V8C4-F1
#
_cell.length_a   1.000
_cell.length_b   1.000
_cell.length_c   1.000
_cell.angle_alpha   90.00
_cell.angle_beta   90.00
_cell.angle_gamma   90.00
#
_symmetry.space_group_name_H-M   'P 1'
#
loop_
_entity.id
_entity.type
_entity.pdbx_description
1 polymer ?
#
loop_
_entity_poly.entity_id
_entity_poly.type
_entity_poly.pdbx_seq_one_letter_code
_entity_poly.pdbx_strand_id
1 'polypeptide(L)'
;MFTKAAAARILQINPAQIIRVEEWANVVLVVVKGRGGRFVSKRDFARDFRSVRESGARNVRLTRLYKGVAYLETRDGNQYRHHAARIERGRAVCDCADWVAQSERGASQPICKHLIRAGFELNAFRQLIAA
;
A
#
# COMPACT_ATOMS: atom_id res chain seq x y z
N MET A 1 -7.16 0.28 -4.74
CA MET A 1 -7.07 -0.73 -5.82
C MET A 1 -7.79 -2.00 -5.38
N PHE A 2 -8.76 -2.46 -6.17
CA PHE A 2 -9.60 -3.61 -5.84
C PHE A 2 -9.05 -4.86 -6.53
N THR A 3 -8.48 -5.79 -5.76
CA THR A 3 -7.83 -6.99 -6.31
C THR A 3 -8.37 -8.26 -5.66
N LYS A 4 -8.23 -9.40 -6.34
CA LYS A 4 -8.59 -10.71 -5.76
C LYS A 4 -7.82 -10.99 -4.47
N ALA A 5 -6.54 -10.66 -4.41
CA ALA A 5 -5.73 -10.86 -3.21
C ALA A 5 -6.23 -10.03 -2.01
N ALA A 6 -6.62 -8.77 -2.24
CA ALA A 6 -7.20 -7.92 -1.20
C ALA A 6 -8.57 -8.45 -0.75
N ALA A 7 -9.45 -8.79 -1.70
CA ALA A 7 -10.75 -9.38 -1.40
C ALA A 7 -10.62 -10.69 -0.60
N ALA A 8 -9.65 -11.54 -0.94
CA ALA A 8 -9.38 -12.79 -0.25
C ALA A 8 -8.97 -12.58 1.21
N ARG A 9 -8.09 -11.60 1.49
CA ARG A 9 -7.71 -11.24 2.86
C ARG A 9 -8.89 -10.70 3.66
N ILE A 10 -9.68 -9.79 3.07
CA ILE A 10 -10.85 -9.19 3.72
C ILE A 10 -11.89 -10.26 4.07
N LEU A 11 -12.15 -11.19 3.16
CA LEU A 11 -13.14 -12.25 3.34
C LEU A 11 -12.58 -13.50 4.04
N GLN A 12 -11.29 -13.53 4.38
CA GLN A 12 -10.58 -14.68 4.97
C GLN A 12 -10.79 -15.99 4.20
N ILE A 13 -10.67 -15.93 2.87
CA ILE A 13 -10.83 -17.07 1.97
C ILE A 13 -9.59 -17.25 1.08
N ASN A 14 -9.48 -18.40 0.42
CA ASN A 14 -8.42 -18.63 -0.55
C ASN A 14 -8.69 -17.76 -1.81
N PRO A 15 -7.70 -17.01 -2.34
CA PRO A 15 -7.88 -16.21 -3.56
C PRO A 15 -8.32 -17.01 -4.78
N ALA A 16 -8.01 -18.32 -4.86
CA ALA A 16 -8.49 -19.21 -5.91
C ALA A 16 -10.01 -19.42 -5.89
N GLN A 17 -10.68 -19.13 -4.76
CA GLN A 17 -12.13 -19.19 -4.66
C GLN A 17 -12.81 -17.95 -5.26
N ILE A 18 -12.06 -16.88 -5.57
CA ILE A 18 -12.61 -15.64 -6.11
C ILE A 18 -12.64 -15.70 -7.64
N ILE A 19 -13.84 -15.77 -8.18
CA ILE A 19 -14.09 -15.82 -9.62
C ILE A 19 -13.80 -14.46 -10.25
N ARG A 20 -14.40 -13.39 -9.71
CA ARG A 20 -14.22 -12.01 -10.20
C ARG A 20 -14.42 -10.98 -9.09
N VAL A 21 -13.88 -9.80 -9.34
CA VAL A 21 -14.00 -8.60 -8.49
C VAL A 21 -14.43 -7.46 -9.41
N GLU A 22 -15.54 -6.80 -9.10
CA GLU A 22 -16.12 -5.71 -9.88
C GLU A 22 -16.31 -4.49 -8.98
N GLU A 23 -15.80 -3.33 -9.42
CA GLU A 23 -16.00 -2.07 -8.70
C GLU A 23 -17.36 -1.48 -9.06
N TRP A 24 -18.18 -1.17 -8.05
CA TRP A 24 -19.46 -0.49 -8.18
C TRP A 24 -19.38 0.87 -7.47
N ALA A 25 -20.43 1.69 -7.52
CA ALA A 25 -20.41 3.06 -6.98
C ALA A 25 -19.95 3.11 -5.50
N ASN A 26 -20.60 2.34 -4.62
CA ASN A 26 -20.37 2.39 -3.17
C ASN A 26 -19.64 1.16 -2.61
N VAL A 27 -19.60 0.08 -3.38
CA VAL A 27 -19.14 -1.24 -2.96
C VAL A 27 -18.32 -1.89 -4.06
N VAL A 28 -17.72 -3.02 -3.71
CA VAL A 28 -17.05 -3.92 -4.64
C VAL A 28 -17.78 -5.25 -4.58
N LEU A 29 -18.29 -5.72 -5.72
CA LEU A 29 -18.87 -7.04 -5.84
C LEU A 29 -17.75 -8.07 -5.99
N VAL A 30 -17.72 -9.04 -5.08
CA VAL A 30 -16.77 -10.17 -5.09
C VAL A 30 -17.56 -11.45 -5.29
N VAL A 31 -17.36 -12.13 -6.42
CA VAL A 31 -18.04 -13.40 -6.71
C VAL A 31 -17.18 -14.56 -6.24
N VAL A 32 -17.72 -15.38 -5.34
CA VAL A 32 -17.01 -16.49 -4.71
C VAL A 32 -17.60 -17.82 -5.20
N LYS A 33 -16.72 -18.74 -5.63
CA LYS A 33 -17.09 -20.07 -6.11
C LYS A 33 -17.93 -20.81 -5.06
N GLY A 34 -19.14 -21.22 -5.45
CA GLY A 34 -20.07 -21.97 -4.59
C GLY A 34 -20.71 -21.17 -3.44
N ARG A 35 -20.47 -19.85 -3.34
CA ARG A 35 -21.01 -19.01 -2.25
C ARG A 35 -21.76 -17.76 -2.73
N GLY A 36 -21.86 -17.56 -4.04
CA GLY A 36 -22.52 -16.40 -4.65
C GLY A 36 -21.71 -15.11 -4.57
N GLY A 37 -22.38 -13.99 -4.84
CA GLY A 37 -21.80 -12.64 -4.77
C GLY A 37 -21.79 -12.09 -3.34
N ARG A 38 -20.71 -11.40 -2.98
CA ARG A 38 -20.56 -10.65 -1.73
C ARG A 38 -20.25 -9.19 -2.04
N PHE A 39 -20.92 -8.27 -1.36
CA PHE A 39 -20.58 -6.86 -1.43
C PHE A 39 -19.62 -6.52 -0.29
N VAL A 40 -18.48 -5.94 -0.65
CA VAL A 40 -17.46 -5.48 0.28
C VAL A 40 -17.34 -3.97 0.14
N SER A 41 -17.26 -3.25 1.26
CA SER A 41 -17.18 -1.79 1.20
C SER A 41 -15.83 -1.34 0.62
N LYS A 42 -15.80 -0.23 -0.13
CA LYS A 42 -14.53 0.37 -0.58
C LYS A 42 -13.63 0.76 0.59
N ARG A 43 -14.24 1.08 1.74
CA ARG A 43 -13.55 1.36 3.01
C ARG A 43 -12.75 0.15 3.51
N ASP A 44 -13.30 -1.06 3.42
CA ASP A 44 -12.59 -2.28 3.85
C ASP A 44 -11.36 -2.53 2.97
N PHE A 45 -11.46 -2.28 1.67
CA PHE A 45 -10.30 -2.35 0.77
C PHE A 45 -9.25 -1.29 1.09
N ALA A 46 -9.66 -0.05 1.38
CA ALA A 46 -8.73 0.99 1.80
C ALA A 46 -8.01 0.62 3.11
N ARG A 47 -8.74 0.03 4.07
CA ARG A 47 -8.19 -0.46 5.33
C ARG A 47 -7.20 -1.60 5.12
N ASP A 48 -7.54 -2.62 4.33
CA ASP A 48 -6.63 -3.72 3.98
C ASP A 48 -5.38 -3.20 3.26
N PHE A 49 -5.55 -2.30 2.29
CA PHE A 49 -4.47 -1.71 1.52
C PHE A 49 -3.44 -0.98 2.41
N ARG A 50 -3.91 -0.22 3.40
CA ARG A 50 -3.06 0.46 4.38
C ARG A 50 -2.42 -0.54 5.33
N SER A 51 -3.20 -1.46 5.91
CA SER A 51 -2.72 -2.48 6.85
C SER A 51 -1.58 -3.34 6.28
N VAL A 52 -1.70 -3.78 5.02
CA VAL A 52 -0.64 -4.55 4.34
C VAL A 52 0.65 -3.76 4.23
N ARG A 53 0.58 -2.45 3.98
CA ARG A 53 1.76 -1.58 3.85
C ARG A 53 2.35 -1.23 5.20
N GLU A 54 1.53 -1.01 6.22
CA GLU A 54 1.98 -0.83 7.60
C GLU A 54 2.70 -2.07 8.13
N SER A 55 2.16 -3.26 7.85
CA SER A 55 2.83 -4.52 8.15
C SER A 55 4.15 -4.66 7.37
N GLY A 56 4.14 -4.38 6.07
CA GLY A 56 5.34 -4.41 5.23
C GLY A 56 6.41 -3.39 5.63
N ALA A 57 6.01 -2.25 6.20
CA ALA A 57 6.92 -1.19 6.66
C ALA A 57 7.81 -1.66 7.82
N ARG A 58 7.37 -2.64 8.61
CA ARG A 58 8.16 -3.23 9.71
C ARG A 58 9.42 -3.94 9.20
N ASN A 59 9.40 -4.39 7.94
CA ASN A 59 10.53 -5.04 7.29
C ASN A 59 11.41 -4.06 6.48
N VAL A 60 11.17 -2.75 6.61
CA VAL A 60 11.96 -1.70 5.96
C VAL A 60 12.91 -1.11 6.99
N ARG A 61 14.21 -1.10 6.67
CA ARG A 61 15.23 -0.49 7.51
C ARG A 61 15.54 0.93 7.03
N LEU A 62 15.51 1.93 7.91
CA LEU A 62 16.11 3.23 7.63
C LEU A 62 17.62 3.09 7.76
N THR A 63 18.36 3.31 6.68
CA THR A 63 19.82 3.19 6.67
C THR A 63 20.49 4.54 6.86
N ARG A 64 19.90 5.61 6.31
CA ARG A 64 20.46 6.96 6.42
C ARG A 64 19.37 8.02 6.28
N LEU A 65 19.56 9.12 7.00
CA LEU A 65 18.83 10.37 6.78
C LEU A 65 19.83 11.44 6.36
N TYR A 66 19.62 12.08 5.21
CA TYR A 66 20.53 13.13 4.74
C TYR A 66 19.78 14.16 3.89
N LYS A 67 19.94 15.45 4.23
CA LYS A 67 19.31 16.58 3.51
C LYS A 67 17.80 16.39 3.25
N GLY A 68 17.07 15.88 4.25
CA GLY A 68 15.62 15.65 4.13
C GLY A 68 15.21 14.44 3.29
N VAL A 69 16.17 13.59 2.90
CA VAL A 69 15.94 12.33 2.20
C VAL A 69 16.16 11.16 3.15
N ALA A 70 15.18 10.29 3.26
CA ALA A 70 15.25 9.02 3.98
C ALA A 70 15.68 7.90 3.01
N TYR A 71 16.85 7.33 3.25
CA TYR A 71 17.36 6.18 2.52
C TYR A 71 16.97 4.91 3.26
N LEU A 72 16.30 4.01 2.56
CA LEU A 72 15.60 2.86 3.09
C LEU A 72 16.10 1.60 2.40
N GLU A 73 16.15 0.51 3.14
CA GLU A 73 16.56 -0.79 2.65
C GLU A 73 15.44 -1.80 2.91
N THR A 74 15.21 -2.66 1.92
CA THR A 74 14.31 -3.80 2.05
C THR A 74 14.99 -5.07 1.58
N ARG A 75 14.67 -6.18 2.25
CA ARG A 75 15.10 -7.50 1.85
C ARG A 75 14.07 -8.11 0.90
N ASP A 76 14.55 -8.58 -0.24
CA ASP A 76 13.78 -9.32 -1.24
C ASP A 76 14.51 -10.64 -1.52
N GLY A 77 14.08 -11.70 -0.83
CA GLY A 77 14.80 -12.97 -0.78
C GLY A 77 16.20 -12.81 -0.16
N ASN A 78 17.23 -13.04 -0.98
CA ASN A 78 18.64 -12.91 -0.59
C ASN A 78 19.29 -11.59 -1.02
N GLN A 79 18.53 -10.67 -1.63
CA GLN A 79 19.04 -9.39 -2.09
C GLN A 79 18.49 -8.24 -1.23
N TYR A 80 19.34 -7.24 -1.03
CA TYR A 80 18.92 -5.96 -0.45
C TYR A 80 18.62 -4.98 -1.58
N ARG A 81 17.50 -4.28 -1.47
CA ARG A 81 17.11 -3.19 -2.37
C ARG A 81 17.07 -1.89 -1.60
N HIS A 82 17.63 -0.85 -2.20
CA HIS A 82 17.65 0.50 -1.62
C HIS A 82 16.61 1.39 -2.29
N HIS A 83 16.00 2.26 -1.48
CA HIS A 83 14.95 3.18 -1.86
C HIS A 83 15.18 4.54 -1.22
N ALA A 84 14.76 5.60 -1.88
CA ALA A 84 14.72 6.95 -1.34
C ALA A 84 13.28 7.41 -1.15
N ALA A 85 13.00 7.96 0.03
CA ALA A 85 11.78 8.69 0.35
C ALA A 85 12.14 10.14 0.65
N ARG A 86 11.41 11.10 0.08
CA ARG A 86 11.65 12.54 0.26
C ARG A 86 10.34 13.33 0.24
N ILE A 87 10.38 14.56 0.72
CA ILE A 87 9.27 15.51 0.61
C ILE A 87 9.56 16.47 -0.53
N GLU A 88 8.70 16.49 -1.54
CA GLU A 88 8.78 17.40 -2.67
C GLU A 88 7.50 18.22 -2.76
N ARG A 89 7.62 19.56 -2.75
CA ARG A 89 6.47 20.48 -2.88
C ARG A 89 5.31 20.11 -1.93
N GLY A 90 5.64 19.77 -0.68
CA GLY A 90 4.67 19.38 0.33
C GLY A 90 4.04 17.99 0.14
N ARG A 91 4.62 17.12 -0.70
CA ARG A 91 4.15 15.73 -0.92
C ARG A 91 5.22 14.72 -0.60
N ALA A 92 4.83 13.59 -0.02
CA ALA A 92 5.72 12.47 0.21
C ALA A 92 5.92 11.68 -1.10
N VAL A 93 7.17 11.55 -1.53
CA VAL A 93 7.57 10.89 -2.79
C VAL A 93 8.51 9.74 -2.48
N CYS A 94 8.36 8.63 -3.20
CA CYS A 94 9.25 7.47 -3.11
C CYS A 94 9.58 6.93 -4.51
N ASP A 95 10.77 6.39 -4.68
CA ASP A 95 11.24 5.79 -5.94
C ASP A 95 10.82 4.33 -6.16
N CYS A 96 10.15 3.71 -5.17
CA CYS A 96 9.80 2.30 -5.29
C CYS A 96 8.66 2.06 -6.30
N ALA A 97 8.67 0.89 -6.92
CA ALA A 97 7.67 0.49 -7.92
C ALA A 97 6.21 0.60 -7.44
N ASP A 98 5.92 0.34 -6.16
CA ASP A 98 4.54 0.49 -5.61
C ASP A 98 4.08 1.95 -5.60
N TRP A 99 4.97 2.89 -5.26
CA TRP A 99 4.65 4.32 -5.30
C TRP A 99 4.47 4.78 -6.74
N VAL A 100 5.40 4.42 -7.63
CA VAL A 100 5.35 4.78 -9.07
C VAL A 100 4.05 4.29 -9.71
N ALA A 101 3.71 3.01 -9.53
CA ALA A 101 2.48 2.44 -10.09
C ALA A 101 1.20 3.08 -9.54
N GLN A 102 1.20 3.56 -8.30
CA GLN A 102 0.07 4.30 -7.73
C GLN A 102 -0.04 5.70 -8.33
N SER A 103 1.09 6.40 -8.45
CA SER A 103 1.16 7.74 -9.06
C SER A 103 0.71 7.71 -10.52
N GLU A 104 1.19 6.74 -11.31
CA GLU A 104 0.80 6.55 -12.72
C GLU A 104 -0.70 6.25 -12.88
N ARG A 105 -1.32 5.64 -11.87
CA ARG A 105 -2.76 5.38 -11.83
C ARG A 105 -3.57 6.56 -11.29
N GLY A 106 -2.94 7.71 -11.08
CA GLY A 106 -3.60 8.93 -10.63
C GLY A 106 -4.00 8.94 -9.16
N ALA A 107 -3.34 8.13 -8.30
CA ALA A 107 -3.56 8.24 -6.86
C ALA A 107 -3.14 9.64 -6.39
N SER A 108 -4.06 10.36 -5.75
CA SER A 108 -3.79 11.71 -5.21
C SER A 108 -2.73 11.69 -4.10
N GLN A 109 -2.73 10.62 -3.30
CA GLN A 109 -1.79 10.36 -2.21
C GLN A 109 -1.28 8.92 -2.30
N PRO A 110 -0.28 8.66 -3.16
CA PRO A 110 0.37 7.36 -3.23
C PRO A 110 1.02 7.02 -1.90
N ILE A 111 0.77 5.82 -1.39
CA ILE A 111 1.33 5.35 -0.12
C ILE A 111 1.98 3.99 -0.32
N CYS A 112 3.24 3.87 0.10
CA CYS A 112 3.98 2.61 0.05
C CYS A 112 4.59 2.31 1.43
N LYS A 113 5.07 1.07 1.62
CA LYS A 113 5.71 0.65 2.87
C LYS A 113 6.90 1.55 3.26
N HIS A 114 7.63 2.10 2.28
CA HIS A 114 8.78 2.98 2.50
C HIS A 114 8.36 4.34 3.06
N LEU A 115 7.31 4.93 2.52
CA LEU A 115 6.77 6.19 3.04
C LEU A 115 6.24 6.01 4.47
N ILE A 116 5.54 4.91 4.74
CA ILE A 116 5.08 4.61 6.10
C ILE A 116 6.27 4.48 7.06
N ARG A 117 7.32 3.75 6.68
CA ARG A 117 8.54 3.64 7.49
C ARG A 117 9.20 5.01 7.71
N ALA A 118 9.33 5.82 6.67
CA ALA A 118 9.85 7.18 6.78
C ALA A 118 8.97 8.03 7.72
N GLY A 119 7.64 7.85 7.70
CA GLY A 119 6.69 8.51 8.60
C GLY A 119 6.80 8.11 10.06
N PHE A 120 7.24 6.89 10.38
CA PHE A 120 7.54 6.50 11.76
C PHE A 120 8.77 7.21 12.30
N GLU A 121 9.75 7.49 11.45
CA GLU A 121 11.03 8.09 11.83
C GLU A 121 11.02 9.63 11.70
N LEU A 122 10.13 10.18 10.87
CA LEU A 122 10.09 11.60 10.50
C LEU A 122 8.66 12.16 10.59
N ASN A 123 8.42 13.05 11.54
CA ASN A 123 7.12 13.70 11.73
C ASN A 123 6.58 14.41 10.48
N ALA A 124 7.46 15.00 9.67
CA ALA A 124 7.07 15.66 8.42
C ALA A 124 6.44 14.69 7.41
N PHE A 125 6.91 13.43 7.36
CA PHE A 125 6.27 12.39 6.55
C PHE A 125 4.96 11.93 7.17
N ARG A 126 4.91 11.80 8.51
CA ARG A 126 3.70 11.38 9.23
C ARG A 126 2.50 12.27 8.93
N GLN A 127 2.69 13.59 8.94
CA GLN A 127 1.64 14.57 8.66
C GLN A 127 1.10 14.44 7.22
N LEU A 128 1.96 14.13 6.26
CA LEU A 128 1.60 14.01 4.84
C LEU A 128 0.93 12.67 4.47
N ILE A 129 1.09 11.64 5.30
CA ILE A 129 0.53 10.28 5.07
C ILE A 129 -0.78 10.06 5.84
N ALA A 130 -1.04 10.88 6.88
CA ALA A 130 -2.24 10.81 7.70
C ALA A 130 -3.41 11.66 7.17
N ALA A 131 -3.13 12.64 6.31
CA ALA A 131 -4.12 13.39 5.55
C ALA A 131 -4.66 12.58 4.37
#